data_AF-A0A0F0GQ95-F1
#
_entry.id   AF-A0A0F0GQ95-F1
#
_cell.length_a   1.000
_cell.length_b   1.000
_cell.length_c   1.000
_cell.angle_alpha   90.00
_cell.angle_beta   90.00
_cell.angle_gamma   90.00
#
_symmetry.space_group_name_H-M   'P 1'
#
loop_
_entity.id
_entity.type
_entity.pdbx_description
1 polymer ?
#
loop_
_entity_poly.entity_id
_entity_poly.type
_entity_poly.pdbx_seq_one_letter_code
_entity_poly.pdbx_strand_id
1 'polypeptide(L)'
;MLAAAALVVATATPASADPTGYFIWDSDPDAWPTAGHSGTWYQPDLFSVHEFPEKRNQIRIYGETPGGGQDYLSIELWRNDGQRIGEGHYTDQPVRVVYWSYGWVDEGADFDVEHIAYDADGRIREFDGAVEHHYRDQPDTTFRAKISYRR
;
A
#
# COMPACT_ATOMS: atom_id res chain seq x y z
N MET A 1 -27.20 33.33 45.61
CA MET A 1 -27.33 33.08 44.15
C MET A 1 -26.26 32.07 43.78
N LEU A 2 -26.60 30.80 43.54
CA LEU A 2 -25.66 29.81 43.01
C LEU A 2 -25.73 29.87 41.48
N ALA A 3 -24.64 30.26 40.84
CA ALA A 3 -24.50 30.20 39.38
C ALA A 3 -24.10 28.78 38.99
N ALA A 4 -24.99 28.05 38.33
CA ALA A 4 -24.67 26.77 37.70
C ALA A 4 -23.99 27.05 36.36
N ALA A 5 -22.69 26.74 36.26
CA ALA A 5 -21.97 26.76 35.00
C ALA A 5 -22.31 25.50 34.19
N ALA A 6 -23.00 25.67 33.06
CA ALA A 6 -23.24 24.60 32.11
C ALA A 6 -21.97 24.34 31.30
N LEU A 7 -21.40 23.14 31.45
CA LEU A 7 -20.26 22.68 30.66
C LEU A 7 -20.77 22.28 29.27
N VAL A 8 -20.53 23.13 28.26
CA VAL A 8 -20.80 22.78 26.86
C VAL A 8 -19.67 21.84 26.41
N VAL A 9 -19.97 20.55 26.34
CA VAL A 9 -19.11 19.58 25.66
C VAL A 9 -19.23 19.86 24.17
N ALA A 10 -18.29 20.64 23.64
CA ALA A 10 -18.13 20.79 22.20
C ALA A 10 -17.65 19.43 21.65
N THR A 11 -18.57 18.66 21.11
CA THR A 11 -18.25 17.53 20.24
C THR A 11 -17.59 18.10 18.99
N ALA A 12 -16.26 18.19 19.00
CA ALA A 12 -15.51 18.43 17.79
C ALA A 12 -15.78 17.24 16.86
N THR A 13 -16.65 17.42 15.88
CA THR A 13 -16.69 16.55 14.70
C THR A 13 -15.28 16.61 14.12
N PRO A 14 -14.51 15.50 14.08
CA PRO A 14 -13.26 15.52 13.37
C PRO A 14 -13.58 15.93 11.94
N ALA A 15 -12.95 17.01 11.48
CA ALA A 15 -12.98 17.35 10.08
C ALA A 15 -12.46 16.11 9.35
N SER A 16 -13.30 15.51 8.50
CA SER A 16 -12.88 14.51 7.54
C SER A 16 -11.83 15.21 6.68
N ALA A 17 -10.55 15.01 6.97
CA ALA A 17 -9.52 15.38 6.04
C ALA A 17 -9.81 14.59 4.76
N ASP A 18 -9.83 15.27 3.61
CA ASP A 18 -9.92 14.57 2.34
C ASP A 18 -8.83 13.49 2.33
N PRO A 19 -9.15 12.27 1.85
CA PRO A 19 -8.14 11.24 1.81
C PRO A 19 -6.99 11.77 0.94
N THR A 20 -5.77 11.70 1.48
CA THR A 20 -4.55 12.16 0.83
C THR A 20 -3.60 10.99 0.62
N GLY A 21 -2.80 11.03 -0.44
CA GLY A 21 -1.86 9.95 -0.69
C GLY A 21 -1.29 9.95 -2.09
N TYR A 22 -0.33 9.07 -2.30
CA TYR A 22 0.21 8.75 -3.60
C TYR A 22 0.55 7.26 -3.67
N PHE A 23 0.46 6.71 -4.87
CA PHE A 23 1.05 5.43 -5.22
C PHE A 23 1.87 5.65 -6.49
N ILE A 24 3.19 5.69 -6.34
CA ILE A 24 4.16 5.94 -7.41
C ILE A 24 4.94 4.65 -7.63
N TRP A 25 5.19 4.30 -8.89
CA TRP A 25 6.11 3.22 -9.22
C TRP A 25 7.04 3.63 -10.36
N ASP A 26 8.24 3.08 -10.29
CA ASP A 26 9.29 3.23 -11.27
C ASP A 26 9.85 1.87 -11.66
N SER A 27 9.99 1.63 -12.95
CA SER A 27 10.40 0.34 -13.51
C SER A 27 11.59 0.54 -14.43
N ASP A 28 12.64 -0.26 -14.24
CA ASP A 28 13.70 -0.36 -15.24
C ASP A 28 13.13 -0.89 -16.58
N PRO A 29 13.73 -0.59 -17.75
CA PRO A 29 13.15 -0.86 -19.07
C PRO A 29 12.65 -2.29 -19.31
N ASP A 30 13.25 -3.29 -18.66
CA ASP A 30 12.88 -4.70 -18.81
C ASP A 30 12.31 -5.33 -17.53
N ALA A 31 12.01 -4.53 -16.50
CA ALA A 31 11.45 -5.02 -15.25
C ALA A 31 10.10 -5.71 -15.48
N TRP A 32 9.97 -6.97 -15.06
CA TRP A 32 8.74 -7.76 -15.18
C TRP A 32 7.97 -7.76 -13.85
N PRO A 33 6.63 -7.54 -13.84
CA PRO A 33 5.70 -7.62 -14.96
C PRO A 33 5.37 -6.29 -15.66
N THR A 34 6.00 -5.18 -15.27
CA THR A 34 5.65 -3.86 -15.80
C THR A 34 6.20 -3.56 -17.18
N ALA A 35 7.16 -4.34 -17.69
CA ALA A 35 7.83 -4.14 -18.99
C ALA A 35 8.31 -2.68 -19.19
N GLY A 36 8.92 -2.10 -18.14
CA GLY A 36 9.43 -0.72 -18.16
C GLY A 36 8.38 0.38 -18.00
N HIS A 37 7.10 0.03 -17.79
CA HIS A 37 6.07 1.02 -17.53
C HIS A 37 6.17 1.56 -16.09
N SER A 38 6.39 2.87 -15.96
CA SER A 38 6.34 3.65 -14.70
C SER A 38 5.05 4.48 -14.61
N GLY A 39 4.66 4.92 -13.42
CA GLY A 39 3.45 5.73 -13.28
C GLY A 39 3.13 6.22 -11.88
N THR A 40 1.98 6.88 -11.75
CA THR A 40 1.53 7.45 -10.47
C THR A 40 0.01 7.55 -10.38
N TRP A 41 -0.51 7.31 -9.18
CA TRP A 41 -1.84 7.74 -8.73
C TRP A 41 -1.72 8.69 -7.54
N TYR A 42 -2.28 9.91 -7.66
CA TYR A 42 -2.24 10.94 -6.62
C TYR A 42 -3.54 11.09 -5.82
N GLN A 43 -4.61 10.41 -6.24
CA GLN A 43 -5.87 10.46 -5.51
C GLN A 43 -6.12 9.08 -4.87
N PRO A 44 -6.35 9.00 -3.56
CA PRO A 44 -6.52 7.73 -2.83
C PRO A 44 -7.88 7.06 -3.00
N ASP A 45 -8.73 7.59 -3.87
CA ASP A 45 -9.86 6.87 -4.47
C ASP A 45 -9.44 6.03 -5.69
N LEU A 46 -8.25 6.29 -6.27
CA LEU A 46 -7.68 5.51 -7.37
C LEU A 46 -6.88 4.30 -6.91
N PHE A 47 -6.60 4.20 -5.61
CA PHE A 47 -5.93 3.05 -5.03
C PHE A 47 -6.38 2.77 -3.60
N SER A 48 -6.10 1.55 -3.13
CA SER A 48 -6.48 1.07 -1.81
C SER A 48 -5.35 0.27 -1.19
N VAL A 49 -5.29 0.29 0.13
CA VAL A 49 -4.40 -0.57 0.93
C VAL A 49 -5.26 -1.41 1.85
N HIS A 50 -5.19 -2.73 1.73
CA HIS A 50 -6.04 -3.64 2.49
C HIS A 50 -5.24 -4.82 3.04
N GLU A 51 -5.55 -5.23 4.26
CA GLU A 51 -5.00 -6.43 4.87
C GLU A 51 -5.96 -7.62 4.68
N PHE A 52 -5.40 -8.79 4.42
CA PHE A 52 -6.10 -10.06 4.32
C PHE A 52 -5.57 -11.02 5.40
N PRO A 53 -6.11 -10.97 6.63
CA PRO A 53 -5.66 -11.81 7.74
C PRO A 53 -5.72 -13.32 7.41
N GLU A 54 -6.74 -13.72 6.65
CA GLU A 54 -6.95 -15.10 6.22
C GLU A 54 -5.93 -15.58 5.17
N LYS A 55 -5.14 -14.67 4.60
CA LYS A 55 -4.09 -14.96 3.61
C LYS A 55 -2.71 -14.65 4.16
N ARG A 56 -2.38 -15.22 5.32
CA ARG A 56 -1.08 -15.04 6.00
C ARG A 56 -0.79 -13.57 6.33
N ASN A 57 -1.82 -12.79 6.69
CA ASN A 57 -1.71 -11.36 6.97
C ASN A 57 -1.11 -10.55 5.79
N GLN A 58 -1.47 -10.93 4.55
CA GLN A 58 -1.03 -10.24 3.35
C GLN A 58 -1.58 -8.81 3.32
N ILE A 59 -0.73 -7.83 3.00
CA ILE A 59 -1.16 -6.48 2.64
C ILE A 59 -1.20 -6.39 1.11
N ARG A 60 -2.33 -5.94 0.55
CA ARG A 60 -2.45 -5.60 -0.87
C ARG A 60 -2.56 -4.10 -1.03
N ILE A 61 -1.69 -3.53 -1.85
CA ILE A 61 -1.84 -2.21 -2.44
C ILE A 61 -2.38 -2.40 -3.86
N TYR A 62 -3.54 -1.83 -4.17
CA TYR A 62 -4.18 -1.98 -5.48
C TYR A 62 -4.61 -0.63 -6.01
N GLY A 63 -4.17 -0.27 -7.21
CA GLY A 63 -4.68 0.88 -7.93
C GLY A 63 -5.16 0.54 -9.33
N GLU A 64 -6.15 1.30 -9.80
CA GLU A 64 -6.83 1.11 -11.08
C GLU A 64 -7.25 2.46 -11.66
N THR A 65 -7.15 2.61 -12.98
CA THR A 65 -7.56 3.84 -13.66
C THR A 65 -9.09 4.01 -13.67
N PRO A 66 -9.65 5.21 -13.42
CA PRO A 66 -11.08 5.47 -13.52
C PRO A 66 -11.64 5.10 -14.90
N GLY A 67 -12.74 4.36 -14.92
CA GLY A 67 -13.39 3.89 -16.15
C GLY A 67 -13.26 2.40 -16.44
N GLY A 68 -12.64 1.63 -15.54
CA GLY A 68 -12.65 0.15 -15.58
C GLY A 68 -11.79 -0.46 -16.69
N GLY A 69 -10.64 0.17 -16.97
CA GLY A 69 -9.68 -0.35 -17.95
C GLY A 69 -8.91 -1.57 -17.44
N GLN A 70 -8.22 -2.26 -18.36
CA GLN A 70 -7.27 -3.34 -18.03
C GLN A 70 -6.04 -2.85 -17.24
N ASP A 71 -5.94 -1.52 -17.04
CA ASP A 71 -4.79 -0.84 -16.46
C ASP A 71 -4.89 -0.74 -14.94
N TYR A 72 -4.51 -1.84 -14.29
CA TYR A 72 -4.32 -1.90 -12.84
C TYR A 72 -2.90 -2.35 -12.48
N LEU A 73 -2.50 -1.98 -11.27
CA LEU A 73 -1.29 -2.43 -10.61
C LEU A 73 -1.66 -2.91 -9.20
N SER A 74 -1.26 -4.13 -8.87
CA SER A 74 -1.40 -4.70 -7.53
C SER A 74 -0.02 -5.07 -7.00
N ILE A 75 0.27 -4.65 -5.78
CA ILE A 75 1.42 -5.11 -5.01
C ILE A 75 0.88 -5.86 -3.81
N GLU A 76 1.34 -7.09 -3.60
CA GLU A 76 1.01 -7.89 -2.43
C GLU A 76 2.28 -8.16 -1.63
N LEU A 77 2.24 -7.83 -0.34
CA LEU A 77 3.32 -8.00 0.61
C LEU A 77 2.90 -9.07 1.63
N TRP A 78 3.77 -10.02 1.93
CA TRP A 78 3.56 -10.92 3.06
C TRP A 78 4.89 -11.37 3.65
N ARG A 79 4.88 -11.76 4.92
CA ARG A 79 6.08 -12.26 5.59
C ARG A 79 6.20 -13.77 5.43
N ASN A 80 7.43 -14.26 5.30
CA ASN A 80 7.75 -15.68 5.26
C ASN A 80 7.26 -16.42 6.52
N ASP A 81 7.36 -15.77 7.69
CA ASP A 81 6.86 -16.31 8.97
C ASP A 81 5.33 -16.20 9.14
N GLY A 82 4.63 -15.57 8.19
CA GLY A 82 3.18 -15.38 8.23
C GLY A 82 2.69 -14.46 9.34
N GLN A 83 3.58 -13.77 10.06
CA GLN A 83 3.18 -12.77 11.03
C GLN A 83 2.61 -11.53 10.32
N ARG A 84 1.85 -10.75 11.07
CA ARG A 84 1.34 -9.45 10.61
C ARG A 84 2.50 -8.52 10.28
N ILE A 85 2.36 -7.75 9.20
CA ILE A 85 3.28 -6.68 8.83
C ILE A 85 2.99 -5.47 9.73
N GLY A 86 4.00 -5.01 10.47
CA GLY A 86 4.01 -3.73 11.17
C GLY A 86 5.07 -2.80 10.60
N GLU A 87 5.35 -1.70 11.30
CA GLU A 87 6.46 -0.80 10.96
C GLU A 87 7.81 -1.52 11.03
N GLY A 88 8.69 -1.27 10.06
CA GLY A 88 10.02 -1.86 9.99
C GLY A 88 10.54 -2.06 8.57
N HIS A 89 11.78 -2.56 8.50
CA HIS A 89 12.45 -2.94 7.27
C HIS A 89 12.45 -4.47 7.14
N TYR A 90 11.97 -4.98 6.02
CA TYR A 90 11.82 -6.39 5.75
C TYR A 90 12.65 -6.78 4.54
N THR A 91 13.62 -7.66 4.76
CA THR A 91 14.49 -8.20 3.71
C THR A 91 14.17 -9.64 3.41
N ASP A 92 14.46 -10.07 2.19
CA ASP A 92 14.27 -11.46 1.73
C ASP A 92 12.84 -11.95 2.01
N GLN A 93 11.86 -11.11 1.64
CA GLN A 93 10.44 -11.39 1.78
C GLN A 93 9.75 -11.52 0.43
N PRO A 94 8.70 -12.34 0.36
CA PRO A 94 7.95 -12.48 -0.86
C PRO A 94 7.07 -11.25 -1.15
N VAL A 95 7.25 -10.71 -2.35
CA VAL A 95 6.45 -9.61 -2.90
C VAL A 95 5.90 -10.04 -4.25
N ARG A 96 4.58 -9.92 -4.42
CA ARG A 96 3.94 -10.10 -5.72
C ARG A 96 3.61 -8.76 -6.34
N VAL A 97 4.10 -8.53 -7.55
CA VAL A 97 3.65 -7.43 -8.40
C VAL A 97 2.76 -8.02 -9.49
N VAL A 98 1.62 -7.39 -9.76
CA VAL A 98 0.72 -7.71 -10.87
C VAL A 98 0.44 -6.44 -11.66
N TYR A 99 0.76 -6.46 -12.95
CA TYR A 99 0.48 -5.37 -13.88
C TYR A 99 -0.28 -5.94 -15.08
N TRP A 100 -1.43 -5.36 -15.42
CA TRP A 100 -2.25 -5.79 -16.57
C TRP A 100 -2.55 -7.29 -16.60
N SER A 101 -2.83 -7.88 -15.43
CA SER A 101 -3.05 -9.33 -15.23
C SER A 101 -1.83 -10.24 -15.35
N TYR A 102 -0.66 -9.71 -15.69
CA TYR A 102 0.61 -10.43 -15.58
C TYR A 102 1.17 -10.24 -14.18
N GLY A 103 1.48 -11.34 -13.50
CA GLY A 103 1.96 -11.30 -12.13
C GLY A 103 3.27 -12.06 -11.95
N TRP A 104 4.13 -11.54 -11.08
CA TRP A 104 5.34 -12.22 -10.65
C TRP A 104 5.54 -12.08 -9.15
N VAL A 105 5.99 -13.16 -8.52
CA VAL A 105 6.42 -13.19 -7.13
C VAL A 105 7.95 -13.17 -7.10
N ASP A 106 8.51 -12.11 -6.55
CA ASP A 106 9.89 -12.12 -6.08
C ASP A 106 9.90 -12.70 -4.67
N GLU A 107 10.56 -13.84 -4.46
CA GLU A 107 10.62 -14.52 -3.16
C GLU A 107 11.69 -13.91 -2.23
N GLY A 108 12.55 -13.03 -2.76
CA GLY A 108 13.64 -12.37 -2.04
C GLY A 108 13.62 -10.85 -2.18
N ALA A 109 12.43 -10.26 -2.29
CA ALA A 109 12.24 -8.82 -2.37
C ALA A 109 12.43 -8.14 -1.01
N ASP A 110 12.64 -6.83 -1.07
CA ASP A 110 12.77 -5.98 0.11
C ASP A 110 11.62 -4.98 0.16
N PHE A 111 11.09 -4.72 1.35
CA PHE A 111 10.12 -3.64 1.55
C PHE A 111 10.24 -2.98 2.92
N ASP A 112 9.88 -1.71 2.94
CA ASP A 112 9.85 -0.86 4.12
C ASP A 112 8.42 -0.46 4.44
N VAL A 113 8.08 -0.48 5.72
CA VAL A 113 6.86 0.12 6.25
C VAL A 113 7.29 1.17 7.27
N GLU A 114 7.23 2.43 6.86
CA GLU A 114 7.58 3.57 7.71
C GLU A 114 6.47 3.86 8.73
N HIS A 115 5.21 3.67 8.32
CA HIS A 115 4.04 3.93 9.16
C HIS A 115 2.88 3.02 8.77
N ILE A 116 2.17 2.47 9.76
CA ILE A 116 0.90 1.76 9.53
C ILE A 116 -0.06 1.94 10.69
N ALA A 117 -1.27 2.42 10.40
CA ALA A 117 -2.33 2.60 11.40
C ALA A 117 -3.64 1.96 10.96
N TYR A 118 -4.37 1.46 11.95
CA TYR A 118 -5.64 0.77 11.77
C TYR A 118 -6.80 1.56 12.38
N ASP A 119 -7.97 1.46 11.78
CA ASP A 119 -9.21 1.95 12.36
C ASP A 119 -9.77 0.98 13.43
N ALA A 120 -10.92 1.34 14.02
CA ALA A 120 -11.57 0.54 15.05
C ALA A 120 -12.06 -0.83 14.55
N ASP A 121 -12.28 -0.97 13.24
CA ASP A 121 -12.70 -2.22 12.59
C ASP A 121 -11.49 -3.07 12.16
N GLY A 122 -10.27 -2.60 12.43
CA GLY A 122 -9.02 -3.28 12.09
C GLY A 122 -8.60 -3.11 10.63
N ARG A 123 -9.17 -2.15 9.89
CA ARG A 123 -8.77 -1.85 8.51
C ARG A 123 -7.62 -0.85 8.49
N ILE A 124 -6.73 -0.98 7.51
CA ILE A 124 -5.65 -0.01 7.31
C ILE A 124 -6.26 1.34 6.91
N ARG A 125 -6.01 2.37 7.72
CA ARG A 125 -6.40 3.76 7.44
C ARG A 125 -5.21 4.63 7.04
N GLU A 126 -4.01 4.26 7.48
CA GLU A 126 -2.78 4.96 7.16
C GLU A 126 -1.70 3.93 6.82
N PHE A 127 -0.95 4.16 5.73
CA PHE A 127 0.17 3.33 5.34
C PHE A 127 1.19 4.18 4.59
N ASP A 128 2.46 4.15 5.02
CA ASP A 128 3.60 4.60 4.24
C ASP A 128 4.58 3.46 4.07
N GLY A 129 4.98 3.20 2.83
CA GLY A 129 5.92 2.14 2.55
C GLY A 129 6.60 2.26 1.20
N ALA A 130 7.69 1.51 1.08
CA ALA A 130 8.46 1.38 -0.14
C ALA A 130 8.72 -0.09 -0.44
N VAL A 131 8.85 -0.43 -1.73
CA VAL A 131 9.03 -1.80 -2.20
C VAL A 131 10.10 -1.81 -3.28
N GLU A 132 10.99 -2.79 -3.22
CA GLU A 132 11.91 -3.15 -4.28
C GLU A 132 11.71 -4.62 -4.67
N HIS A 133 11.50 -4.87 -5.96
CA HIS A 133 11.10 -6.18 -6.50
C HIS A 133 11.90 -6.50 -7.76
N HIS A 134 12.32 -7.76 -7.88
CA HIS A 134 13.17 -8.26 -8.95
C HIS A 134 12.53 -9.46 -9.67
N TYR A 135 12.79 -9.54 -10.97
CA TYR A 135 12.43 -10.72 -11.76
C TYR A 135 13.63 -11.66 -11.84
N ARG A 136 13.50 -12.91 -11.38
CA ARG A 136 14.65 -13.83 -11.27
C ARG A 136 15.40 -14.07 -12.58
N ASP A 137 14.69 -14.08 -13.72
CA ASP A 137 15.31 -14.32 -15.02
C ASP A 137 15.94 -13.04 -15.59
N GLN A 138 15.70 -11.89 -14.93
CA GLN A 138 16.24 -10.57 -15.25
C GLN A 138 16.62 -9.82 -13.95
N PRO A 139 17.57 -10.37 -13.16
CA PRO A 139 17.85 -9.88 -11.81
C PRO A 139 18.45 -8.47 -11.78
N ASP A 140 19.00 -8.00 -12.90
CA ASP A 140 19.55 -6.66 -13.06
C ASP A 140 18.48 -5.59 -13.36
N THR A 141 17.20 -5.97 -13.33
CA THR A 141 16.06 -5.09 -13.57
C THR A 141 15.17 -5.05 -12.33
N THR A 142 14.71 -3.86 -11.98
CA THR A 142 14.00 -3.65 -10.73
C THR A 142 12.70 -2.89 -10.96
N PHE A 143 11.66 -3.32 -10.25
CA PHE A 143 10.46 -2.55 -9.98
C PHE A 143 10.56 -1.91 -8.60
N ARG A 144 10.28 -0.61 -8.51
CA ARG A 144 10.28 0.15 -7.27
C ARG A 144 8.94 0.84 -7.07
N ALA A 145 8.42 0.83 -5.86
CA ALA A 145 7.21 1.57 -5.53
C ALA A 145 7.35 2.36 -4.24
N LYS A 146 6.68 3.51 -4.19
CA LYS A 146 6.47 4.31 -2.98
C LYS A 146 4.98 4.56 -2.80
N ILE A 147 4.51 4.33 -1.59
CA ILE A 147 3.10 4.37 -1.23
C ILE A 147 2.96 5.29 -0.03
N SER A 148 2.04 6.24 -0.11
CA SER A 148 1.51 6.96 1.03
C SER A 148 0.00 6.96 0.92
N TYR A 149 -0.68 6.46 1.93
CA TYR A 149 -2.13 6.25 1.94
C TYR A 149 -2.73 6.80 3.22
N ARG A 150 -3.77 7.64 3.11
CA ARG A 150 -4.55 8.17 4.25
C ARG A 150 -6.04 8.16 3.92
N ARG A 151 -6.86 7.60 4.82
CA ARG A 151 -8.32 7.62 4.78
C ARG A 151 -8.95 7.94 6.13
#